data_AF-A0A4U3M5B7-F1
#
_entry.id   AF-A0A4U3M5B7-F1
#
_cell.length_a   1.000
_cell.length_b   1.000
_cell.length_c   1.000
_cell.angle_alpha   90.00
_cell.angle_beta   90.00
_cell.angle_gamma   90.00
#
_symmetry.space_group_name_H-M   'P 1'
#
loop_
_entity.id
_entity.type
_entity.pdbx_description
1 polymer ?
#
loop_
_entity_poly.entity_id
_entity_poly.type
_entity_poly.pdbx_seq_one_letter_code
_entity_poly.pdbx_strand_id
1 'polypeptide(L)'
;MTADPVAATAAYERWLATRIPVVAEDLELKHRELAADPLRFLRGTYYLWLERVAELAPALLDGPQVPAVGDLHVQNFGTWLDHRGVRRWGVNDLDELAWGSPALDLLRLAVSAVLTPQVTISPKRICRLLLDAWSTTKPGRAVDLADPKAEHLRALVPKQTDPERYYDKLRAGPPADPSVLPPGVHAAIKIADATWHQRQAGTGSLGHPRMVAVGKDIAREVKVVGPPTSDYVRVGAQPDDLLYGRVLSAVRGPDPMRRIDGWQLRALAPDVERITIESLRPRAVELVLTSMARAAADVHGVIPHHLHDARRHLEALPAVWLLDATRRLADDTRARYDEYTRSRS
;
A
#
# COMPACT_ATOMS: atom_id res chain seq x y z
N MET A 1 -25.50 -7.72 8.85
CA MET A 1 -24.90 -9.05 9.13
C MET A 1 -23.41 -8.82 9.20
N THR A 2 -22.77 -9.08 10.33
CA THR A 2 -21.31 -9.07 10.43
C THR A 2 -20.78 -10.06 9.38
N ALA A 3 -20.04 -9.55 8.39
CA ALA A 3 -19.53 -10.37 7.30
C ALA A 3 -18.57 -11.42 7.86
N ASP A 4 -18.91 -12.71 7.69
CA ASP A 4 -17.99 -13.81 7.94
C ASP A 4 -16.73 -13.58 7.08
N PRO A 5 -15.55 -13.42 7.70
CA PRO A 5 -14.32 -13.09 6.99
C PRO A 5 -13.89 -14.17 6.00
N VAL A 6 -14.21 -15.45 6.24
CA VAL A 6 -13.90 -16.54 5.29
C VAL A 6 -14.80 -16.44 4.07
N ALA A 7 -16.11 -16.32 4.29
CA ALA A 7 -17.08 -16.18 3.20
C ALA A 7 -16.82 -14.90 2.37
N ALA A 8 -16.50 -13.78 3.02
CA ALA A 8 -16.15 -12.52 2.37
C ALA A 8 -14.88 -12.65 1.51
N THR A 9 -13.84 -13.29 2.06
CA THR A 9 -12.59 -13.55 1.32
C THR A 9 -12.84 -14.39 0.07
N ALA A 10 -13.57 -15.50 0.22
CA ALA A 10 -13.89 -16.38 -0.90
C ALA A 10 -14.80 -15.71 -1.95
N ALA A 11 -15.72 -14.83 -1.51
CA ALA A 11 -16.57 -14.05 -2.41
C ALA A 11 -15.76 -13.05 -3.24
N TYR A 12 -14.82 -12.34 -2.59
CA TYR A 12 -13.91 -11.43 -3.27
C TYR A 12 -13.02 -12.15 -4.29
N GLU A 13 -12.45 -13.30 -3.92
CA GLU A 13 -11.58 -14.08 -4.81
C GLU A 13 -12.35 -14.64 -6.02
N ARG A 14 -13.60 -15.10 -5.82
CA ARG A 14 -14.47 -15.49 -6.94
C ARG A 14 -14.77 -14.31 -7.85
N TRP A 15 -15.07 -13.14 -7.30
CA TRP A 15 -15.29 -11.94 -8.09
C TRP A 15 -14.03 -11.57 -8.89
N LEU A 16 -12.85 -11.55 -8.25
CA LEU A 16 -11.58 -11.23 -8.89
C LEU A 16 -11.25 -12.20 -10.04
N ALA A 17 -11.52 -13.49 -9.85
CA ALA A 17 -11.33 -14.53 -10.86
C ALA A 17 -12.23 -14.36 -12.11
N THR A 18 -13.31 -13.57 -12.03
CA THR A 18 -14.10 -13.18 -13.22
C THR A 18 -13.49 -12.03 -14.01
N ARG A 19 -12.43 -11.38 -13.48
CA ARG A 19 -11.87 -10.12 -14.00
C ARG A 19 -10.44 -10.28 -14.48
N ILE A 20 -9.67 -11.15 -13.85
CA ILE A 20 -8.28 -11.44 -14.23
C ILE A 20 -8.02 -12.95 -14.14
N PRO A 21 -7.00 -13.47 -14.83
CA PRO A 21 -6.46 -14.79 -14.52
C PRO A 21 -5.95 -14.78 -13.08
N VAL A 22 -6.32 -15.78 -12.29
CA VAL A 22 -5.89 -15.91 -10.89
C VAL A 22 -4.97 -17.12 -10.76
N VAL A 23 -3.86 -16.94 -10.04
CA VAL A 23 -2.91 -18.01 -9.71
C VAL A 23 -3.35 -18.69 -8.41
N ALA A 24 -3.80 -19.93 -8.49
CA ALA A 24 -4.41 -20.65 -7.35
C ALA A 24 -3.41 -20.89 -6.21
N GLU A 25 -2.17 -21.27 -6.54
CA GLU A 25 -1.10 -21.52 -5.58
C GLU A 25 -0.75 -20.27 -4.76
N ASP A 26 -0.85 -19.10 -5.38
CA ASP A 26 -0.66 -17.82 -4.69
C ASP A 26 -1.80 -17.53 -3.71
N LEU A 27 -3.06 -17.89 -4.05
CA LEU A 27 -4.19 -17.74 -3.12
C LEU A 27 -4.05 -18.66 -1.90
N GLU A 28 -3.54 -19.88 -2.07
CA GLU A 28 -3.23 -20.75 -0.92
C GLU A 28 -2.18 -20.10 -0.01
N LEU A 29 -1.13 -19.53 -0.60
CA LEU A 29 -0.14 -18.76 0.15
C LEU A 29 -0.78 -17.53 0.81
N LYS A 30 -1.67 -16.82 0.13
CA LYS A 30 -2.41 -15.67 0.67
C LYS A 30 -3.14 -16.06 1.94
N HIS A 31 -3.88 -17.16 1.90
CA HIS A 31 -4.61 -17.63 3.06
C HIS A 31 -3.71 -17.98 4.26
N ARG A 32 -2.54 -18.58 4.01
CA ARG A 32 -1.52 -18.80 5.06
C ARG A 32 -1.00 -17.48 5.62
N GLU A 33 -0.72 -16.50 4.77
CA GLU A 33 -0.26 -15.17 5.21
C GLU A 33 -1.33 -14.39 5.97
N LEU A 34 -2.61 -14.51 5.58
CA LEU A 34 -3.75 -13.89 6.26
C LEU A 34 -3.94 -14.44 7.68
N ALA A 35 -3.62 -15.72 7.89
CA ALA A 35 -3.72 -16.38 9.20
C ALA A 35 -2.50 -16.15 10.10
N ALA A 36 -1.50 -15.38 9.67
CA ALA A 36 -0.24 -15.23 10.41
C ALA A 36 -0.32 -14.19 11.54
N ASP A 37 -0.92 -13.02 11.28
CA ASP A 37 -1.12 -11.98 12.30
C ASP A 37 -2.21 -10.95 11.85
N PRO A 38 -2.81 -10.19 12.80
CA PRO A 38 -3.85 -9.21 12.50
C PRO A 38 -3.44 -8.10 11.52
N LEU A 39 -2.17 -7.68 11.51
CA LEU A 39 -1.70 -6.63 10.60
C LEU A 39 -1.62 -7.16 9.16
N ARG A 40 -1.11 -8.38 8.97
CA ARG A 40 -1.13 -9.07 7.68
C ARG A 40 -2.56 -9.32 7.20
N PHE A 41 -3.46 -9.71 8.11
CA PHE A 41 -4.87 -9.86 7.81
C PHE A 41 -5.49 -8.57 7.31
N LEU A 42 -5.31 -7.45 8.03
CA LEU A 42 -5.77 -6.13 7.61
C LEU A 42 -5.29 -5.80 6.19
N ARG A 43 -3.97 -5.93 5.95
CA ARG A 43 -3.36 -5.62 4.65
C ARG A 43 -3.88 -6.51 3.52
N GLY A 44 -4.11 -7.79 3.79
CA GLY A 44 -4.53 -8.73 2.75
C GLY A 44 -6.04 -8.72 2.45
N THR A 45 -6.84 -7.99 3.22
CA THR A 45 -8.31 -7.98 3.16
C THR A 45 -8.89 -6.57 3.01
N TYR A 46 -8.36 -5.77 2.08
CA TYR A 46 -8.83 -4.39 1.87
C TYR A 46 -10.35 -4.31 1.56
N TYR A 47 -10.92 -5.27 0.83
CA TYR A 47 -12.36 -5.37 0.61
C TYR A 47 -13.14 -5.48 1.93
N LEU A 48 -12.70 -6.35 2.83
CA LEU A 48 -13.34 -6.52 4.13
C LEU A 48 -13.23 -5.23 4.94
N TRP A 49 -12.07 -4.57 4.91
CA TRP A 49 -11.89 -3.26 5.54
C TRP A 49 -12.90 -2.22 5.05
N LEU A 50 -13.14 -2.12 3.74
CA LEU A 50 -14.15 -1.20 3.20
C LEU A 50 -15.55 -1.53 3.71
N GLU A 51 -15.93 -2.81 3.74
CA GLU A 51 -17.21 -3.26 4.30
C GLU A 51 -17.34 -2.89 5.78
N ARG A 52 -16.28 -3.11 6.58
CA ARG A 52 -16.27 -2.82 8.02
C ARG A 52 -16.33 -1.31 8.28
N VAL A 53 -15.63 -0.48 7.51
CA VAL A 53 -15.71 0.98 7.64
C VAL A 53 -17.10 1.49 7.28
N ALA A 54 -17.71 0.99 6.21
CA ALA A 54 -19.08 1.35 5.83
C ALA A 54 -20.11 0.98 6.90
N GLU A 55 -19.91 -0.14 7.62
CA GLU A 55 -20.81 -0.54 8.71
C GLU A 55 -20.54 0.23 10.01
N LEU A 56 -19.28 0.40 10.38
CA LEU A 56 -18.90 0.85 11.73
C LEU A 56 -18.59 2.35 11.81
N ALA A 57 -18.25 2.99 10.70
CA ALA A 57 -17.95 4.41 10.65
C ALA A 57 -18.36 5.06 9.30
N PRO A 58 -19.64 4.89 8.85
CA PRO A 58 -20.09 5.34 7.53
C PRO A 58 -19.86 6.84 7.30
N ALA A 59 -20.03 7.67 8.32
CA ALA A 59 -19.85 9.12 8.23
C ALA A 59 -18.41 9.55 7.85
N LEU A 60 -17.41 8.66 7.98
CA LEU A 60 -16.04 8.94 7.56
C LEU A 60 -15.82 8.73 6.04
N LEU A 61 -16.78 8.12 5.35
CA LEU A 61 -16.75 7.93 3.89
C LEU A 61 -17.27 9.17 3.14
N ASP A 62 -18.01 10.03 3.82
CA ASP A 62 -18.56 11.27 3.27
C ASP A 62 -17.50 12.39 3.22
N GLY A 63 -17.84 13.49 2.55
CA GLY A 63 -17.05 14.71 2.52
C GLY A 63 -16.17 14.89 1.28
N PRO A 64 -15.28 15.91 1.28
CA PRO A 64 -14.43 16.22 0.14
C PRO A 64 -13.47 15.09 -0.21
N GLN A 65 -13.35 14.79 -1.50
CA GLN A 65 -12.52 13.70 -2.00
C GLN A 65 -11.12 14.18 -2.39
N VAL A 66 -10.11 13.39 -2.02
CA VAL A 66 -8.71 13.55 -2.43
C VAL A 66 -8.27 12.33 -3.22
N PRO A 67 -7.09 12.35 -3.87
CA PRO A 67 -6.43 11.13 -4.31
C PRO A 67 -6.07 10.30 -3.05
N ALA A 68 -6.93 9.34 -2.70
CA ALA A 68 -6.75 8.47 -1.56
C ALA A 68 -5.96 7.23 -2.01
N VAL A 69 -4.92 6.88 -1.26
CA VAL A 69 -4.08 5.70 -1.49
C VAL A 69 -4.91 4.42 -1.42
N GLY A 70 -5.92 4.40 -0.55
CA GLY A 70 -6.84 3.28 -0.34
C GLY A 70 -6.27 2.28 0.66
N ASP A 71 -5.28 1.49 0.24
CA ASP A 71 -4.63 0.48 1.08
C ASP A 71 -3.46 1.06 1.90
N LEU A 72 -3.66 2.22 2.54
CA LEU A 72 -2.61 2.85 3.34
C LEU A 72 -2.40 2.14 4.68
N HIS A 73 -1.18 1.66 4.93
CA HIS A 73 -0.80 1.00 6.18
C HIS A 73 0.69 1.20 6.47
N VAL A 74 1.13 0.93 7.70
CA VAL A 74 2.53 1.18 8.14
C VAL A 74 3.60 0.47 7.28
N GLN A 75 3.28 -0.65 6.65
CA GLN A 75 4.19 -1.33 5.71
C GLN A 75 4.09 -0.86 4.23
N ASN A 76 3.32 0.18 3.92
CA ASN A 76 3.13 0.74 2.55
C ASN A 76 4.08 1.91 2.27
N PHE A 77 5.20 1.96 2.98
CA PHE A 77 6.21 3.01 2.83
C PHE A 77 7.58 2.41 2.59
N GLY A 78 8.38 3.07 1.77
CA GLY A 78 9.74 2.64 1.52
C GLY A 78 10.45 3.53 0.52
N THR A 79 11.56 3.03 0.00
CA THR A 79 12.50 3.79 -0.81
C THR A 79 12.46 3.42 -2.28
N TRP A 80 12.78 4.38 -3.14
CA TRP A 80 12.94 4.14 -4.58
C TRP A 80 13.89 5.18 -5.20
N LEU A 81 14.30 4.93 -6.44
CA LEU A 81 14.93 5.94 -7.29
C LEU A 81 13.86 6.58 -8.18
N ASP A 82 13.81 7.91 -8.20
CA ASP A 82 12.98 8.66 -9.15
C ASP A 82 13.65 8.73 -10.53
N HIS A 83 12.96 9.26 -11.54
CA HIS A 83 13.48 9.45 -12.91
C HIS A 83 14.78 10.27 -13.03
N ARG A 84 15.23 10.92 -11.96
CA ARG A 84 16.51 11.66 -11.90
C ARG A 84 17.58 10.92 -11.10
N GLY A 85 17.29 9.69 -10.65
CA GLY A 85 18.18 8.92 -9.78
C GLY A 85 18.23 9.42 -8.34
N VAL A 86 17.28 10.25 -7.90
CA VAL A 86 17.23 10.68 -6.49
C VAL A 86 16.61 9.58 -5.65
N ARG A 87 17.27 9.22 -4.54
CA ARG A 87 16.75 8.24 -3.59
C ARG A 87 15.66 8.86 -2.71
N ARG A 88 14.42 8.48 -2.98
CA ARG A 88 13.21 8.99 -2.35
C ARG A 88 12.70 8.05 -1.26
N TRP A 89 11.88 8.58 -0.35
CA TRP A 89 11.05 7.81 0.57
C TRP A 89 9.63 8.37 0.63
N GLY A 90 8.62 7.49 0.64
CA GLY A 90 7.21 7.86 0.72
C GLY A 90 6.27 6.66 0.55
N VAL A 91 5.05 6.90 0.06
CA VAL A 91 4.06 5.84 -0.22
C VAL A 91 4.53 5.00 -1.41
N ASN A 92 4.56 3.68 -1.23
CA ASN A 92 5.18 2.74 -2.18
C ASN A 92 4.18 2.03 -3.10
N ASP A 93 2.94 1.85 -2.66
CA ASP A 93 1.90 1.10 -3.37
C ASP A 93 0.66 1.98 -3.54
N LEU A 94 0.21 2.07 -4.80
CA LEU A 94 -0.90 2.90 -5.25
C LEU A 94 -1.87 2.05 -6.10
N ASP A 95 -1.91 0.74 -5.85
CA ASP A 95 -2.80 -0.20 -6.55
C ASP A 95 -4.27 0.21 -6.41
N GLU A 96 -4.67 0.57 -5.19
CA GLU A 96 -6.04 0.94 -4.78
C GLU A 96 -6.31 2.46 -4.84
N LEU A 97 -5.48 3.20 -5.57
CA LEU A 97 -5.60 4.65 -5.69
C LEU A 97 -6.93 5.04 -6.36
N ALA A 98 -7.72 5.84 -5.65
CA ALA A 98 -9.02 6.33 -6.11
C ALA A 98 -9.30 7.73 -5.53
N TRP A 99 -10.30 8.42 -6.06
CA TRP A 99 -10.89 9.57 -5.38
C TRP A 99 -11.66 9.09 -4.16
N GLY A 100 -11.35 9.59 -2.96
CA GLY A 100 -12.00 9.15 -1.73
C GLY A 100 -11.75 10.07 -0.54
N SER A 101 -12.45 9.81 0.57
CA SER A 101 -12.24 10.55 1.82
C SER A 101 -10.84 10.25 2.40
N PRO A 102 -10.05 11.27 2.77
CA PRO A 102 -8.75 11.04 3.42
C PRO A 102 -8.87 10.39 4.79
N ALA A 103 -10.06 10.41 5.41
CA ALA A 103 -10.28 9.72 6.68
C ALA A 103 -10.07 8.22 6.55
N LEU A 104 -10.36 7.63 5.38
CA LEU A 104 -10.17 6.20 5.12
C LEU A 104 -8.69 5.80 5.27
N ASP A 105 -7.79 6.56 4.65
CA ASP A 105 -6.35 6.33 4.69
C ASP A 105 -5.76 6.62 6.07
N LEU A 106 -6.15 7.73 6.70
CA LEU A 106 -5.67 8.09 8.04
C LEU A 106 -6.10 7.07 9.10
N LEU A 107 -7.35 6.61 9.02
CA LEU A 107 -7.89 5.58 9.89
C LEU A 107 -7.19 4.24 9.67
N ARG A 108 -7.02 3.80 8.41
CA ARG A 108 -6.35 2.53 8.11
C ARG A 108 -4.90 2.54 8.54
N LEU A 109 -4.19 3.65 8.35
CA LEU A 109 -2.83 3.84 8.83
C LEU A 109 -2.75 3.77 10.37
N ALA A 110 -3.64 4.46 11.08
CA ALA A 110 -3.71 4.42 12.53
C ALA A 110 -4.01 3.01 13.07
N VAL A 111 -4.99 2.31 12.49
CA VAL A 111 -5.34 0.94 12.85
C VAL A 111 -4.15 0.01 12.61
N SER A 112 -3.48 0.11 11.46
CA SER A 112 -2.31 -0.74 11.16
C SER A 112 -1.17 -0.54 12.16
N ALA A 113 -0.92 0.68 12.62
CA ALA A 113 0.06 0.97 13.66
C ALA A 113 -0.34 0.38 15.02
N VAL A 114 -1.63 0.45 15.38
CA VAL A 114 -2.18 -0.15 16.62
C VAL A 114 -2.17 -1.68 16.60
N LEU A 115 -2.30 -2.29 15.42
CA LEU A 115 -2.21 -3.74 15.25
C LEU A 115 -0.77 -4.27 15.25
N THR A 116 0.24 -3.38 15.18
CA THR A 116 1.65 -3.76 15.21
C THR A 116 2.09 -4.01 16.67
N PRO A 117 2.33 -5.26 17.11
CA PRO A 117 2.49 -5.57 18.53
C PRO A 117 3.69 -4.89 19.20
N GLN A 118 4.73 -4.57 18.43
CA GLN A 118 5.96 -3.97 18.94
C GLN A 118 5.89 -2.44 19.05
N VAL A 119 4.81 -1.82 18.55
CA VAL A 119 4.56 -0.40 18.70
C VAL A 119 4.02 -0.14 20.11
N THR A 120 4.86 0.48 20.94
CA THR A 120 4.56 0.70 22.38
C THR A 120 4.00 2.08 22.70
N ILE A 121 3.86 2.96 21.70
CA ILE A 121 3.19 4.26 21.89
C ILE A 121 1.66 4.08 21.88
N SER A 122 0.96 4.86 22.70
CA SER A 122 -0.50 4.69 22.85
C SER A 122 -1.28 5.01 21.55
N PRO A 123 -2.46 4.39 21.33
CA PRO A 123 -3.34 4.74 20.20
C PRO A 123 -3.67 6.23 20.12
N LYS A 124 -3.86 6.90 21.26
CA LYS A 124 -4.07 8.36 21.33
C LYS A 124 -2.87 9.13 20.78
N ARG A 125 -1.65 8.69 21.09
CA ARG A 125 -0.42 9.31 20.57
C ARG A 125 -0.27 9.07 19.07
N ILE A 126 -0.54 7.86 18.59
CA ILE A 126 -0.55 7.51 17.15
C ILE A 126 -1.50 8.44 16.40
N CYS A 127 -2.78 8.47 16.78
CA CYS A 127 -3.80 9.26 16.10
C CYS A 127 -3.45 10.74 16.07
N ARG A 128 -2.96 11.29 17.19
CA ARG A 128 -2.54 12.68 17.28
C ARG A 128 -1.38 12.99 16.35
N LEU A 129 -0.33 12.18 16.34
CA LEU A 129 0.82 12.39 15.46
C LEU A 129 0.42 12.37 13.99
N LEU A 130 -0.43 11.42 13.60
CA LEU A 130 -0.91 11.29 12.23
C LEU A 130 -1.73 12.51 11.81
N LEU A 131 -2.71 12.92 12.63
CA LEU A 131 -3.58 14.04 12.31
C LEU A 131 -2.84 15.38 12.35
N ASP A 132 -2.03 15.64 13.38
CA ASP A 132 -1.25 16.89 13.52
C ASP A 132 -0.30 17.07 12.31
N ALA A 133 0.41 16.00 11.93
CA ALA A 133 1.34 16.04 10.80
C ALA A 133 0.59 16.18 9.47
N TRP A 134 -0.45 15.37 9.24
CA TRP A 134 -1.21 15.42 7.99
C TRP A 134 -1.89 16.78 7.77
N SER A 135 -2.48 17.39 8.81
CA SER A 135 -3.20 18.67 8.71
C SER A 135 -2.27 19.86 8.45
N THR A 136 -1.03 19.82 8.94
CA THR A 136 -0.08 20.96 8.86
C THR A 136 0.90 20.86 7.70
N THR A 137 1.01 19.70 7.06
CA THR A 137 1.98 19.47 5.98
C THR A 137 1.67 20.33 4.75
N LYS A 138 2.67 20.99 4.19
CA LYS A 138 2.56 21.52 2.83
C LYS A 138 2.87 20.36 1.87
N PRO A 139 1.92 19.89 1.04
CA PRO A 139 2.15 18.76 0.16
C PRO A 139 3.24 19.09 -0.86
N GLY A 140 4.02 18.07 -1.21
CA GLY A 140 5.12 18.18 -2.14
C GLY A 140 5.50 16.84 -2.75
N ARG A 141 6.81 16.66 -2.92
CA ARG A 141 7.42 15.45 -3.49
C ARG A 141 7.76 14.50 -2.35
N ALA A 142 7.89 13.22 -2.66
CA ALA A 142 8.46 12.25 -1.74
C ALA A 142 9.83 12.73 -1.21
N VAL A 143 10.10 12.33 0.04
CA VAL A 143 11.25 12.82 0.81
C VAL A 143 12.53 12.47 0.09
N ASP A 144 13.38 13.47 -0.16
CA ASP A 144 14.75 13.24 -0.60
C ASP A 144 15.57 12.72 0.59
N LEU A 145 16.09 11.50 0.51
CA LEU A 145 16.88 10.93 1.61
C LEU A 145 18.25 11.61 1.77
N ALA A 146 18.70 12.41 0.80
CA ALA A 146 19.89 13.24 0.94
C ALA A 146 19.62 14.56 1.70
N ASP A 147 18.34 14.95 1.88
CA ASP A 147 18.01 16.14 2.67
C ASP A 147 18.51 15.96 4.12
N PRO A 148 19.20 16.95 4.72
CA PRO A 148 19.58 16.91 6.12
C PRO A 148 18.40 16.64 7.07
N LYS A 149 17.18 17.11 6.74
CA LYS A 149 15.96 16.89 7.52
C LYS A 149 15.45 15.45 7.46
N ALA A 150 15.95 14.63 6.55
CA ALA A 150 15.60 13.22 6.39
C ALA A 150 16.56 12.28 7.14
N GLU A 151 17.46 12.81 7.98
CA GLU A 151 18.44 11.99 8.72
C GLU A 151 17.79 10.85 9.52
N HIS A 152 16.64 11.10 10.17
CA HIS A 152 15.94 10.07 10.94
C HIS A 152 15.40 8.94 10.08
N LEU A 153 15.01 9.20 8.82
CA LEU A 153 14.61 8.14 7.88
C LEU A 153 15.85 7.45 7.33
N ARG A 154 16.86 8.21 6.89
CA ARG A 154 18.10 7.69 6.32
C ARG A 154 18.82 6.73 7.28
N ALA A 155 18.82 7.04 8.57
CA ALA A 155 19.39 6.18 9.60
C ALA A 155 18.63 4.86 9.83
N LEU A 156 17.37 4.78 9.38
CA LEU A 156 16.51 3.61 9.52
C LEU A 156 16.36 2.80 8.23
N VAL A 157 16.87 3.30 7.10
CA VAL A 157 16.90 2.52 5.86
C VAL A 157 17.78 1.30 6.07
N PRO A 158 17.27 0.08 5.85
CA PRO A 158 18.06 -1.14 5.94
C PRO A 158 19.32 -1.07 5.07
N LYS A 159 20.36 -1.80 5.48
CA LYS A 159 21.52 -1.99 4.61
C LYS A 159 21.04 -2.67 3.32
N GLN A 160 21.46 -2.11 2.20
CA GLN A 160 21.19 -2.64 0.89
C GLN A 160 21.62 -4.10 0.81
N THR A 161 20.77 -4.93 0.21
CA THR A 161 21.11 -6.32 -0.10
C THR A 161 22.24 -6.35 -1.14
N ASP A 162 23.17 -7.29 -0.99
CA ASP A 162 24.19 -7.52 -2.02
C ASP A 162 23.55 -7.65 -3.43
N PRO A 163 23.96 -6.83 -4.42
CA PRO A 163 23.29 -6.81 -5.72
C PRO A 163 23.31 -8.15 -6.45
N GLU A 164 24.42 -8.89 -6.40
CA GLU A 164 24.54 -10.20 -7.06
C GLU A 164 23.57 -11.19 -6.43
N ARG A 165 23.60 -11.32 -5.11
CA ARG A 165 22.65 -12.15 -4.35
C ARG A 165 21.19 -11.76 -4.60
N TYR A 166 20.90 -10.48 -4.75
CA TYR A 166 19.55 -9.99 -5.03
C TYR A 166 19.05 -10.48 -6.39
N TYR A 167 19.84 -10.29 -7.45
CA TYR A 167 19.44 -10.71 -8.80
C TYR A 167 19.44 -12.23 -8.95
N ASP A 168 20.36 -12.95 -8.31
CA ASP A 168 20.35 -14.42 -8.29
C ASP A 168 19.09 -14.99 -7.64
N LYS A 169 18.62 -14.37 -6.56
CA LYS A 169 17.34 -14.75 -5.94
C LYS A 169 16.16 -14.58 -6.91
N LEU A 170 16.19 -13.57 -7.78
CA LEU A 170 15.15 -13.40 -8.80
C LEU A 170 15.26 -14.48 -9.89
N ARG A 171 16.48 -14.85 -10.30
CA ARG A 171 16.73 -15.93 -11.29
C ARG A 171 16.39 -17.32 -10.77
N ALA A 172 16.39 -17.50 -9.45
CA ALA A 172 16.00 -18.77 -8.82
C ALA A 172 14.48 -19.02 -8.85
N GLY A 173 13.67 -18.05 -9.29
CA GLY A 173 12.23 -18.23 -9.45
C GLY A 173 11.88 -19.20 -10.60
N PRO A 174 10.71 -19.87 -10.56
CA PRO A 174 10.25 -20.73 -11.64
C PRO A 174 10.26 -20.00 -13.00
N PRO A 175 10.57 -20.65 -14.13
CA PRO A 175 10.51 -20.00 -15.44
C PRO A 175 9.12 -19.41 -15.75
N ALA A 176 9.08 -18.25 -16.38
CA ALA A 176 7.85 -17.62 -16.88
C ALA A 176 7.91 -17.45 -18.40
N ASP A 177 6.77 -17.60 -19.07
CA ASP A 177 6.64 -17.35 -20.50
C ASP A 177 6.26 -15.88 -20.76
N PRO A 178 7.16 -15.04 -21.31
CA PRO A 178 6.85 -13.66 -21.62
C PRO A 178 5.92 -13.47 -22.82
N SER A 179 5.59 -14.53 -23.57
CA SER A 179 4.70 -14.44 -24.74
C SER A 179 3.27 -14.00 -24.39
N VAL A 180 2.88 -14.16 -23.12
CA VAL A 180 1.58 -13.70 -22.59
C VAL A 180 1.49 -12.19 -22.41
N LEU A 181 2.63 -11.48 -22.48
CA LEU A 181 2.65 -10.03 -22.29
C LEU A 181 2.15 -9.30 -23.53
N PRO A 182 1.30 -8.26 -23.36
CA PRO A 182 0.94 -7.38 -24.46
C PRO A 182 2.19 -6.76 -25.13
N PRO A 183 2.17 -6.51 -26.45
CA PRO A 183 3.34 -5.95 -27.15
C PRO A 183 3.86 -4.65 -26.55
N GLY A 184 2.96 -3.77 -26.07
CA GLY A 184 3.33 -2.51 -25.41
C GLY A 184 4.08 -2.73 -24.08
N VAL A 185 3.66 -3.74 -23.30
CA VAL A 185 4.32 -4.14 -22.05
C VAL A 185 5.71 -4.71 -22.36
N HIS A 186 5.80 -5.63 -23.33
CA HIS A 186 7.06 -6.24 -23.74
C HIS A 186 8.09 -5.19 -24.22
N ALA A 187 7.65 -4.23 -25.04
CA ALA A 187 8.49 -3.14 -25.53
C ALA A 187 9.00 -2.20 -24.41
N ALA A 188 8.27 -2.10 -23.30
CA ALA A 188 8.61 -1.21 -22.20
C ALA A 188 9.68 -1.78 -21.24
N ILE A 189 9.95 -3.09 -21.25
CA ILE A 189 10.90 -3.75 -20.35
C ILE A 189 12.32 -3.24 -20.54
N LYS A 190 12.76 -3.09 -21.80
CA LYS A 190 14.09 -2.57 -22.17
C LYS A 190 15.26 -3.25 -21.43
N ILE A 191 15.23 -4.58 -21.36
CA ILE A 191 16.36 -5.41 -20.90
C ILE A 191 16.74 -6.35 -22.06
N ALA A 192 17.99 -6.27 -22.53
CA ALA A 192 18.53 -7.21 -23.50
C ALA A 192 18.81 -8.57 -22.84
N ASP A 193 18.53 -9.66 -23.55
CA ASP A 193 18.82 -11.04 -23.13
C ASP A 193 18.29 -11.40 -21.73
N ALA A 194 17.10 -10.87 -21.38
CA ALA A 194 16.49 -11.12 -20.09
C ALA A 194 16.07 -12.58 -19.92
N THR A 195 16.33 -13.15 -18.74
CA THR A 195 15.66 -14.38 -18.30
C THR A 195 14.37 -14.03 -17.57
N TRP A 196 13.35 -14.87 -17.71
CA TRP A 196 12.00 -14.60 -17.22
C TRP A 196 11.59 -15.58 -16.15
N HIS A 197 11.15 -15.05 -15.02
CA HIS A 197 10.84 -15.84 -13.83
C HIS A 197 9.53 -15.40 -13.20
N GLN A 198 8.77 -16.34 -12.68
CA GLN A 198 7.62 -16.09 -11.82
C GLN A 198 8.12 -15.48 -10.50
N ARG A 199 7.30 -14.61 -9.92
CA ARG A 199 7.58 -14.00 -8.62
C ARG A 199 6.35 -14.09 -7.74
N GLN A 200 6.55 -14.31 -6.44
CA GLN A 200 5.48 -14.22 -5.44
C GLN A 200 5.86 -13.11 -4.46
N ALA A 201 5.00 -12.09 -4.33
CA ALA A 201 5.23 -11.00 -3.38
C ALA A 201 3.97 -10.19 -3.08
N GLY A 202 3.87 -9.66 -1.86
CA GLY A 202 2.82 -8.72 -1.45
C GLY A 202 1.50 -9.43 -1.15
N THR A 203 1.18 -9.57 0.13
CA THR A 203 0.02 -10.32 0.65
C THR A 203 -1.30 -9.97 -0.04
N GLY A 204 -1.63 -8.67 -0.19
CA GLY A 204 -2.89 -8.24 -0.82
C GLY A 204 -2.99 -8.64 -2.30
N SER A 205 -1.85 -8.66 -2.98
CA SER A 205 -1.74 -8.94 -4.42
C SER A 205 -1.48 -10.40 -4.77
N LEU A 206 -1.32 -11.30 -3.79
CA LEU A 206 -1.23 -12.74 -4.06
C LEU A 206 -2.50 -13.20 -4.79
N GLY A 207 -2.30 -13.97 -5.86
CA GLY A 207 -3.32 -14.35 -6.83
C GLY A 207 -3.20 -13.60 -8.16
N HIS A 208 -2.56 -12.43 -8.19
CA HIS A 208 -2.31 -11.68 -9.43
C HIS A 208 -1.10 -12.23 -10.18
N PRO A 209 -1.24 -12.60 -11.48
CA PRO A 209 -0.13 -13.04 -12.30
C PRO A 209 0.97 -11.98 -12.33
N ARG A 210 2.20 -12.42 -12.14
CA ARG A 210 3.39 -11.57 -12.24
C ARG A 210 4.60 -12.34 -12.68
N MET A 211 5.50 -11.63 -13.32
CA MET A 211 6.79 -12.15 -13.70
C MET A 211 7.83 -11.04 -13.67
N VAL A 212 9.09 -11.45 -13.59
CA VAL A 212 10.24 -10.57 -13.57
C VAL A 212 11.16 -10.92 -14.73
N ALA A 213 11.52 -9.90 -15.51
CA ALA A 213 12.63 -9.94 -16.45
C ALA A 213 13.90 -9.59 -15.69
N VAL A 214 14.91 -10.45 -15.73
CA VAL A 214 16.19 -10.27 -15.02
C VAL A 214 17.32 -10.24 -16.05
N GLY A 215 18.02 -9.10 -16.11
CA GLY A 215 19.28 -8.93 -16.84
C GLY A 215 20.48 -9.16 -15.93
N LYS A 216 21.65 -8.62 -16.30
CA LYS A 216 22.89 -8.74 -15.51
C LYS A 216 22.78 -8.06 -14.14
N ASP A 217 22.41 -6.79 -14.14
CA ASP A 217 22.38 -5.87 -12.99
C ASP A 217 21.09 -5.02 -12.96
N ILE A 218 20.05 -5.50 -13.65
CA ILE A 218 18.77 -4.82 -13.85
C ILE A 218 17.63 -5.84 -13.78
N ALA A 219 16.53 -5.46 -13.13
CA ALA A 219 15.31 -6.26 -13.15
C ALA A 219 14.06 -5.37 -13.34
N ARG A 220 13.06 -5.94 -14.02
CA ARG A 220 11.74 -5.32 -14.21
C ARG A 220 10.67 -6.32 -13.88
N GLU A 221 9.78 -5.95 -12.97
CA GLU A 221 8.57 -6.74 -12.70
C GLU A 221 7.41 -6.20 -13.53
N VAL A 222 6.63 -7.13 -14.08
CA VAL A 222 5.30 -6.86 -14.60
C VAL A 222 4.27 -7.67 -13.81
N LYS A 223 3.19 -7.00 -13.41
CA LYS A 223 2.11 -7.56 -12.59
C LYS A 223 0.77 -7.20 -13.22
N VAL A 224 -0.13 -8.16 -13.40
CA VAL A 224 -1.51 -7.86 -13.81
C VAL A 224 -2.18 -7.00 -12.74
N VAL A 225 -2.77 -5.89 -13.17
CA VAL A 225 -3.54 -5.00 -12.31
C VAL A 225 -4.98 -5.48 -12.31
N GLY A 226 -5.47 -5.89 -11.14
CA GLY A 226 -6.90 -6.17 -10.96
C GLY A 226 -7.74 -4.90 -11.01
N PRO A 227 -9.07 -5.03 -11.16
CA PRO A 227 -9.97 -3.91 -10.92
C PRO A 227 -9.78 -3.37 -9.49
N PRO A 228 -9.98 -2.07 -9.27
CA PRO A 228 -9.98 -1.47 -7.94
C PRO A 228 -10.94 -2.20 -7.00
N THR A 229 -10.55 -2.38 -5.74
CA THR A 229 -11.41 -3.04 -4.75
C THR A 229 -12.71 -2.25 -4.50
N SER A 230 -12.71 -0.94 -4.74
CA SER A 230 -13.92 -0.10 -4.66
C SER A 230 -15.00 -0.44 -5.69
N ASP A 231 -14.66 -1.17 -6.76
CA ASP A 231 -15.66 -1.70 -7.71
C ASP A 231 -16.44 -2.88 -7.12
N TYR A 232 -15.83 -3.62 -6.18
CA TYR A 232 -16.47 -4.69 -5.42
C TYR A 232 -17.27 -4.11 -4.24
N VAL A 233 -16.65 -3.27 -3.40
CA VAL A 233 -17.31 -2.61 -2.26
C VAL A 233 -17.56 -1.13 -2.56
N ARG A 234 -18.82 -0.78 -2.84
CA ARG A 234 -19.20 0.58 -3.21
C ARG A 234 -19.28 1.51 -2.00
N VAL A 235 -18.15 2.09 -1.62
CA VAL A 235 -17.99 3.05 -0.51
C VAL A 235 -17.81 4.51 -0.97
N GLY A 236 -18.25 4.83 -2.18
CA GLY A 236 -18.12 6.17 -2.76
C GLY A 236 -16.72 6.52 -3.29
N ALA A 237 -15.74 5.63 -3.14
CA ALA A 237 -14.44 5.76 -3.77
C ALA A 237 -14.57 5.60 -5.29
N GLN A 238 -13.98 6.53 -6.06
CA GLN A 238 -14.11 6.57 -7.52
C GLN A 238 -12.74 6.39 -8.19
N PRO A 239 -12.49 5.25 -8.86
CA PRO A 239 -11.30 5.05 -9.66
C PRO A 239 -11.21 6.06 -10.82
N ASP A 240 -9.98 6.43 -11.19
CA ASP A 240 -9.70 7.34 -12.31
C ASP A 240 -8.37 6.93 -12.98
N ASP A 241 -8.45 6.60 -14.26
CA ASP A 241 -7.33 6.12 -15.06
C ASP A 241 -6.15 7.11 -15.14
N LEU A 242 -6.43 8.41 -15.05
CA LEU A 242 -5.42 9.47 -15.10
C LEU A 242 -4.79 9.75 -13.74
N LEU A 243 -5.45 9.33 -12.65
CA LEU A 243 -5.05 9.65 -11.28
C LEU A 243 -3.68 9.05 -10.95
N TYR A 244 -3.46 7.80 -11.36
CA TYR A 244 -2.21 7.08 -11.10
C TYR A 244 -0.99 7.80 -11.65
N GLY A 245 -1.02 8.17 -12.94
CA GLY A 245 0.08 8.91 -13.57
C GLY A 245 0.29 10.31 -12.97
N ARG A 246 -0.81 10.98 -12.60
CA ARG A 246 -0.77 12.31 -11.96
C ARG A 246 -0.09 12.25 -10.59
N VAL A 247 -0.50 11.31 -9.74
CA VAL A 247 0.08 11.12 -8.41
C VAL A 247 1.55 10.75 -8.51
N LEU A 248 1.91 9.75 -9.33
CA LEU A 248 3.30 9.35 -9.52
C LEU A 248 4.19 10.51 -9.97
N SER A 249 3.72 11.34 -10.90
CA SER A 249 4.47 12.50 -11.37
C SER A 249 4.69 13.54 -10.26
N ALA A 250 3.62 13.86 -9.52
CA ALA A 250 3.64 14.86 -8.46
C ALA A 250 4.58 14.46 -7.30
N VAL A 251 4.49 13.20 -6.85
CA VAL A 251 5.30 12.71 -5.72
C VAL A 251 6.72 12.32 -6.11
N ARG A 252 7.10 12.40 -7.40
CA ARG A 252 8.35 11.84 -7.94
C ARG A 252 8.47 10.35 -7.61
N GLY A 253 7.46 9.60 -8.00
CA GLY A 253 7.36 8.15 -7.78
C GLY A 253 8.49 7.34 -8.44
N PRO A 254 8.50 6.01 -8.22
CA PRO A 254 9.53 5.12 -8.73
C PRO A 254 9.65 5.19 -10.25
N ASP A 255 10.87 5.05 -10.78
CA ASP A 255 11.09 5.00 -12.23
C ASP A 255 11.88 3.75 -12.67
N PRO A 256 11.40 3.02 -13.71
CA PRO A 256 10.05 3.10 -14.26
C PRO A 256 8.98 2.62 -13.26
N MET A 257 7.81 3.28 -13.28
CA MET A 257 6.54 2.80 -12.72
C MET A 257 5.40 3.25 -13.63
N ARG A 258 4.73 2.31 -14.31
CA ARG A 258 3.72 2.62 -15.33
C ARG A 258 2.66 1.52 -15.42
N ARG A 259 1.44 1.89 -15.84
CA ARG A 259 0.39 0.95 -16.23
C ARG A 259 0.24 0.95 -17.76
N ILE A 260 0.25 -0.23 -18.37
CA ILE A 260 0.15 -0.45 -19.83
C ILE A 260 -0.72 -1.69 -20.05
N ASP A 261 -1.82 -1.58 -20.79
CA ASP A 261 -2.70 -2.69 -21.18
C ASP A 261 -3.11 -3.62 -20.01
N GLY A 262 -3.46 -3.06 -18.85
CA GLY A 262 -3.85 -3.82 -17.66
C GLY A 262 -2.68 -4.43 -16.87
N TRP A 263 -1.43 -4.14 -17.24
CA TRP A 263 -0.23 -4.54 -16.50
C TRP A 263 0.47 -3.35 -15.87
N GLN A 264 1.03 -3.54 -14.69
CA GLN A 264 1.90 -2.60 -14.03
C GLN A 264 3.35 -3.04 -14.19
N LEU A 265 4.16 -2.17 -14.79
CA LEU A 265 5.61 -2.30 -14.91
C LEU A 265 6.29 -1.52 -13.78
N ARG A 266 7.26 -2.15 -13.10
CA ARG A 266 8.15 -1.45 -12.17
C ARG A 266 9.60 -1.93 -12.20
N ALA A 267 10.53 -1.06 -11.81
CA ALA A 267 11.88 -1.48 -11.44
C ALA A 267 11.88 -2.32 -10.16
N LEU A 268 12.72 -3.35 -10.17
CA LEU A 268 13.18 -4.03 -8.96
C LEU A 268 14.67 -3.76 -8.82
N ALA A 269 15.08 -3.35 -7.62
CA ALA A 269 16.46 -3.03 -7.32
C ALA A 269 16.79 -3.34 -5.86
N PRO A 270 18.04 -3.69 -5.53
CA PRO A 270 18.48 -4.04 -4.19
C PRO A 270 18.42 -2.88 -3.17
N ASP A 271 18.30 -1.64 -3.63
CA ASP A 271 18.24 -0.43 -2.81
C ASP A 271 16.81 0.09 -2.55
N VAL A 272 15.80 -0.64 -3.05
CA VAL A 272 14.36 -0.48 -2.77
C VAL A 272 14.03 -1.25 -1.50
N GLU A 273 13.99 -0.53 -0.39
CA GLU A 273 13.84 -1.08 0.95
C GLU A 273 12.62 -0.48 1.66
N ARG A 274 12.09 -1.21 2.65
CA ARG A 274 11.02 -0.72 3.52
C ARG A 274 11.59 -0.29 4.86
N ILE A 275 11.07 0.81 5.40
CA ILE A 275 11.31 1.19 6.79
C ILE A 275 10.15 0.65 7.62
N THR A 276 10.43 -0.36 8.43
CA THR A 276 9.47 -1.04 9.33
C THR A 276 9.50 -0.41 10.72
N ILE A 277 8.35 -0.29 11.38
CA ILE A 277 8.22 0.27 12.73
C ILE A 277 8.26 -0.79 13.84
N GLU A 278 8.16 -2.07 13.47
CA GLU A 278 8.05 -3.29 14.28
C GLU A 278 9.22 -3.53 15.24
N SER A 279 10.30 -2.76 15.16
CA SER A 279 11.47 -2.95 16.02
C SER A 279 12.09 -1.62 16.42
N LEU A 280 11.33 -0.53 16.29
CA LEU A 280 11.81 0.80 16.58
C LEU A 280 11.50 1.18 18.03
N ARG A 281 12.43 1.92 18.66
CA ARG A 281 12.17 2.57 19.95
C ARG A 281 11.04 3.59 19.80
N PRO A 282 10.27 3.88 20.88
CA PRO A 282 9.10 4.77 20.82
C PRO A 282 9.33 6.07 20.06
N ARG A 283 10.40 6.79 20.36
CA ARG A 283 10.74 8.07 19.69
C ARG A 283 10.95 7.90 18.18
N ALA A 284 11.55 6.81 17.74
CA ALA A 284 11.75 6.53 16.31
C ALA A 284 10.41 6.17 15.63
N VAL A 285 9.53 5.42 16.31
CA VAL A 285 8.15 5.18 15.83
C VAL A 285 7.42 6.51 15.61
N GLU A 286 7.49 7.45 16.57
CA GLU A 286 6.82 8.74 16.43
C GLU A 286 7.31 9.54 15.22
N LEU A 287 8.63 9.57 14.99
CA LEU A 287 9.24 10.26 13.85
C LEU A 287 8.84 9.61 12.51
N VAL A 288 8.80 8.28 12.45
CA VAL A 288 8.40 7.55 11.25
C VAL A 288 6.91 7.75 10.97
N LEU A 289 6.02 7.63 11.96
CA LEU A 289 4.57 7.89 11.78
C LEU A 289 4.29 9.34 11.35
N THR A 290 5.02 10.31 11.92
CA THR A 290 4.95 11.71 11.48
C THR A 290 5.33 11.84 10.00
N SER A 291 6.35 11.10 9.56
CA SER A 291 6.80 11.09 8.16
C SER A 291 5.80 10.38 7.24
N MET A 292 5.16 9.32 7.72
CA MET A 292 4.11 8.59 6.99
C MET A 292 2.89 9.47 6.75
N ALA A 293 2.45 10.23 7.76
CA ALA A 293 1.35 11.18 7.62
C ALA A 293 1.67 12.34 6.66
N ARG A 294 2.93 12.82 6.65
CA ARG A 294 3.41 13.78 5.65
C ARG A 294 3.35 13.21 4.23
N ALA A 295 3.84 12.00 4.04
CA ALA A 295 3.82 11.32 2.74
C ALA A 295 2.38 11.03 2.26
N ALA A 296 1.44 10.73 3.16
CA ALA A 296 0.02 10.65 2.82
C ALA A 296 -0.52 12.02 2.37
N ALA A 297 -0.17 13.10 3.06
CA ALA A 297 -0.55 14.45 2.66
C ALA A 297 0.03 14.85 1.28
N ASP A 298 1.24 14.39 0.93
CA ASP A 298 1.83 14.60 -0.40
C ASP A 298 0.97 13.99 -1.50
N VAL A 299 0.42 12.79 -1.29
CA VAL A 299 -0.50 12.12 -2.23
C VAL A 299 -1.87 12.83 -2.25
N HIS A 300 -2.46 13.09 -1.08
CA HIS A 300 -3.78 13.73 -0.99
C HIS A 300 -3.76 15.17 -1.54
N GLY A 301 -2.60 15.83 -1.46
CA GLY A 301 -2.38 17.22 -1.86
C GLY A 301 -2.00 17.43 -3.32
N VAL A 302 -2.04 16.39 -4.16
CA VAL A 302 -1.82 16.51 -5.61
C VAL A 302 -2.82 17.49 -6.25
N ILE A 303 -4.03 17.60 -5.67
CA ILE A 303 -4.95 18.71 -5.94
C ILE A 303 -5.07 19.59 -4.68
N PRO A 304 -4.39 20.75 -4.63
CA PRO A 304 -4.29 21.55 -3.40
C PRO A 304 -5.63 22.00 -2.81
N HIS A 305 -6.62 22.36 -3.64
CA HIS A 305 -7.92 22.81 -3.15
C HIS A 305 -8.76 21.66 -2.58
N HIS A 306 -8.64 20.44 -3.12
CA HIS A 306 -9.28 19.26 -2.53
C HIS A 306 -8.72 18.97 -1.13
N LEU A 307 -7.39 19.03 -0.96
CA LEU A 307 -6.77 18.84 0.36
C LEU A 307 -7.18 19.94 1.33
N HIS A 308 -7.29 21.20 0.88
CA HIS A 308 -7.78 22.30 1.70
C HIS A 308 -9.21 22.03 2.21
N ASP A 309 -10.12 21.66 1.31
CA ASP A 309 -11.51 21.36 1.66
C ASP A 309 -11.60 20.16 2.60
N ALA A 310 -10.82 19.11 2.34
CA ALA A 310 -10.81 17.93 3.18
C ALA A 310 -10.24 18.21 4.59
N ARG A 311 -9.24 19.07 4.72
CA ARG A 311 -8.74 19.53 6.04
C ARG A 311 -9.82 20.25 6.82
N ARG A 312 -10.51 21.21 6.22
CA ARG A 312 -11.63 21.91 6.88
C ARG A 312 -12.73 20.94 7.30
N HIS A 313 -13.04 19.95 6.46
CA HIS A 313 -14.03 18.93 6.77
C HIS A 313 -13.62 18.09 7.98
N LEU A 314 -12.39 17.57 8.01
CA LEU A 314 -11.90 16.78 9.15
C LEU A 314 -11.70 17.61 10.43
N GLU A 315 -11.41 18.91 10.32
CA GLU A 315 -11.37 19.85 11.44
C GLU A 315 -12.75 20.06 12.09
N ALA A 316 -13.84 19.91 11.32
CA ALA A 316 -15.20 20.02 11.82
C ALA A 316 -15.71 18.75 12.53
N LEU A 317 -14.99 17.62 12.40
CA LEU A 317 -15.31 16.39 13.11
C LEU A 317 -14.95 16.50 14.61
N PRO A 318 -15.57 15.69 15.50
CA PRO A 318 -15.19 15.65 16.91
C PRO A 318 -13.68 15.42 17.08
N ALA A 319 -13.02 16.14 17.99
CA ALA A 319 -11.56 16.06 18.16
C ALA A 319 -11.00 14.65 18.44
N VAL A 320 -11.86 13.73 18.87
CA VAL A 320 -11.53 12.32 19.17
C VAL A 320 -11.93 11.35 18.06
N TRP A 321 -12.47 11.82 16.92
CA TRP A 321 -13.03 10.96 15.86
C TRP A 321 -12.06 9.86 15.42
N LEU A 322 -10.79 10.21 15.21
CA LEU A 322 -9.78 9.27 14.73
C LEU A 322 -9.45 8.24 15.80
N LEU A 323 -9.39 8.64 17.08
CA LEU A 323 -9.11 7.73 18.18
C LEU A 323 -10.26 6.73 18.40
N ASP A 324 -11.49 7.22 18.40
CA ASP A 324 -12.67 6.39 18.63
C ASP A 324 -12.88 5.40 17.48
N ALA A 325 -12.76 5.86 16.24
CA ALA A 325 -12.80 5.01 15.06
C ALA A 325 -11.63 4.01 15.05
N THR A 326 -10.41 4.43 15.37
CA THR A 326 -9.23 3.54 15.40
C THR A 326 -9.40 2.41 16.40
N ARG A 327 -9.88 2.70 17.62
CA ARG A 327 -10.14 1.67 18.63
C ARG A 327 -11.17 0.67 18.13
N ARG A 328 -12.33 1.18 17.68
CA ARG A 328 -13.43 0.35 17.19
C ARG A 328 -13.01 -0.56 16.03
N LEU A 329 -12.30 -0.03 15.04
CA LEU A 329 -11.90 -0.79 13.85
C LEU A 329 -10.68 -1.69 14.11
N ALA A 330 -9.79 -1.34 15.04
CA ALA A 330 -8.72 -2.26 15.46
C ALA A 330 -9.29 -3.47 16.21
N ASP A 331 -10.26 -3.26 17.10
CA ASP A 331 -10.92 -4.35 17.83
C ASP A 331 -11.77 -5.23 16.88
N ASP A 332 -12.50 -4.62 15.95
CA ASP A 332 -13.23 -5.35 14.90
C ASP A 332 -12.28 -6.16 14.01
N THR A 333 -11.14 -5.58 13.59
CA THR A 333 -10.14 -6.29 12.77
C THR A 333 -9.56 -7.50 13.51
N ARG A 334 -9.25 -7.38 14.81
CA ARG A 334 -8.81 -8.52 15.64
C ARG A 334 -9.89 -9.59 15.73
N ALA A 335 -11.15 -9.21 15.97
CA ALA A 335 -12.25 -10.16 16.03
C ALA A 335 -12.46 -10.90 14.71
N ARG A 336 -12.38 -10.22 13.56
CA ARG A 336 -12.45 -10.84 12.23
C ARG A 336 -11.26 -11.75 11.97
N TYR A 337 -10.05 -11.36 12.38
CA TYR A 337 -8.87 -12.23 12.30
C TYR A 337 -9.04 -13.51 13.13
N ASP A 338 -9.51 -13.41 14.38
CA ASP A 338 -9.74 -14.55 15.26
C ASP A 338 -10.84 -15.48 14.74
N GLU A 339 -11.85 -14.94 14.07
CA GLU A 339 -12.90 -15.70 13.37
C GLU A 339 -12.35 -16.40 12.13
N TYR A 340 -11.53 -15.71 11.34
CA TYR A 340 -10.87 -16.26 10.15
C TYR A 340 -9.92 -17.41 10.50
N THR A 341 -9.11 -17.26 11.55
CA THR A 341 -8.14 -18.29 11.97
C THR A 341 -8.82 -19.51 12.57
N ARG A 342 -9.83 -19.34 13.43
CA ARG A 342 -10.61 -20.46 14.01
C ARG A 342 -11.30 -21.31 12.94
N SER A 343 -11.81 -20.68 11.88
CA SER A 343 -12.49 -21.39 10.80
C SER A 343 -11.56 -22.17 9.87
N ARG A 344 -10.24 -22.01 10.04
CA ARG A 344 -9.19 -22.70 9.27
C ARG A 344 -8.31 -23.64 10.11
N SER A 345 -8.59 -23.70 11.42
CA SER A 345 -8.01 -24.67 12.36
C SER A 345 -8.83 -25.95 12.31
#